data_AF-A0A2M7YD79-F1
#
_entry.id   AF-A0A2M7YD79-F1
#
_cell.length_a   1.000
_cell.length_b   1.000
_cell.length_c   1.000
_cell.angle_alpha   90.00
_cell.angle_beta   90.00
_cell.angle_gamma   90.00
#
_symmetry.space_group_name_H-M   'P 1'
#
loop_
_entity.id
_entity.type
_entity.pdbx_description
1 polymer ?
#
loop_
_entity_poly.entity_id
_entity_poly.type
_entity_poly.pdbx_seq_one_letter_code
_entity_poly.pdbx_strand_id
1 'polypeptide(L)' 'MPQKSVLLAIGGGVAAYKSLELIRLLRKGGYGVTVALTRAAEQFVTPLSAGALSGAKVYRDL' A
#
# COMPACT_ATOMS: atom_id res chain seq x y z
N MET A 1 7.47 21.65 8.14
CA MET A 1 6.69 21.46 6.90
C MET A 1 5.70 20.33 7.12
N PRO A 2 4.45 20.41 6.64
CA PRO A 2 3.49 19.31 6.81
C PRO A 2 4.01 18.05 6.10
N GLN A 3 3.90 16.90 6.77
CA GLN A 3 4.28 15.61 6.22
C GLN A 3 3.36 15.28 5.04
N LYS A 4 3.94 15.03 3.86
CA LYS A 4 3.17 14.66 2.67
C LYS A 4 2.61 13.25 2.83
N SER A 5 1.34 13.07 2.49
CA SER A 5 0.63 11.79 2.54
C SER A 5 0.34 11.25 1.15
N VAL A 6 0.43 9.93 0.98
CA VAL A 6 0.12 9.20 -0.26
C VAL A 6 -0.98 8.19 0.00
N LEU A 7 -2.03 8.23 -0.83
CA LEU A 7 -2.99 7.14 -0.97
C LEU A 7 -2.52 6.22 -2.10
N LEU A 8 -2.26 4.96 -1.79
CA LEU A 8 -1.85 3.95 -2.76
C LEU A 8 -3.00 2.95 -2.96
N ALA A 9 -3.74 3.10 -4.06
CA ALA A 9 -4.73 2.14 -4.50
C ALA A 9 -4.07 1.07 -5.39
N ILE A 10 -4.24 -0.21 -5.04
CA ILE A 10 -3.60 -1.33 -5.72
C ILE A 10 -4.68 -2.21 -6.36
N GLY A 11 -4.58 -2.41 -7.67
CA GLY A 11 -5.45 -3.29 -8.46
C GLY A 11 -4.88 -4.70 -8.67
N GLY A 12 -5.68 -5.59 -9.27
CA GLY A 12 -5.35 -7.01 -9.46
C GLY A 12 -4.51 -7.34 -10.70
N GLY A 13 -3.40 -6.63 -10.90
CA GLY A 13 -2.43 -6.95 -11.95
C GLY A 13 -1.25 -7.76 -11.40
N VAL A 14 -0.57 -8.51 -12.26
CA VAL A 14 0.66 -9.24 -11.87
C VAL A 14 1.71 -8.34 -11.23
N ALA A 15 1.74 -7.05 -11.58
CA ALA A 15 2.66 -6.07 -11.00
C ALA A 15 2.32 -5.66 -9.55
N ALA A 16 1.17 -6.09 -8.99
CA ALA A 16 0.72 -5.70 -7.66
C ALA A 16 1.75 -6.02 -6.57
N TYR A 17 2.49 -7.13 -6.65
CA TYR A 17 3.52 -7.48 -5.64
C TYR A 17 4.60 -6.39 -5.50
N LYS A 18 4.91 -5.65 -6.58
CA LYS A 18 5.91 -4.56 -6.56
C LYS A 18 5.48 -3.37 -5.71
N SER A 19 4.17 -3.25 -5.43
CA SER A 19 3.64 -2.20 -4.57
C SER A 19 4.22 -2.26 -3.15
N LEU A 20 4.61 -3.45 -2.66
CA LEU A 20 5.23 -3.60 -1.35
C LEU A 20 6.57 -2.85 -1.26
N GLU A 21 7.41 -2.94 -2.29
CA GLU A 21 8.66 -2.16 -2.33
C GLU A 21 8.38 -0.66 -2.48
N LEU A 22 7.35 -0.28 -3.25
CA LEU A 22 6.93 1.11 -3.36
C LEU A 22 6.51 1.69 -2.00
N ILE A 23 5.71 0.95 -1.21
CA ILE A 23 5.32 1.37 0.15
C ILE A 23 6.56 1.59 1.01
N ARG A 24 7.54 0.68 0.94
CA ARG A 24 8.79 0.76 1.70
C ARG A 24 9.62 1.99 1.33
N LEU A 25 9.73 2.29 0.03
CA LEU A 25 10.46 3.46 -0.48
C LEU A 25 9.77 4.77 -0.09
N LEU A 26 8.44 4.85 -0.19
CA LEU A 26 7.67 6.01 0.24
C LEU A 26 7.82 6.26 1.75
N ARG A 27 7.72 5.21 2.57
CA ARG A 27 7.94 5.32 4.03
C ARG A 27 9.36 5.76 4.36
N LYS A 28 10.37 5.21 3.68
CA LYS A 28 11.77 5.65 3.82
C LYS A 28 11.96 7.12 3.42
N GLY A 29 11.20 7.60 2.44
CA GLY A 29 11.16 9.01 2.04
C GLY A 29 10.41 9.94 3.01
N GLY A 30 9.92 9.42 4.14
CA GLY A 30 9.21 10.21 5.15
C GLY A 30 7.74 10.49 4.83
N TYR A 31 7.17 9.83 3.81
CA TYR A 31 5.76 9.98 3.46
C TYR A 31 4.87 9.13 4.36
N GLY A 32 3.72 9.69 4.76
CA GLY A 32 2.62 8.88 5.30
C GLY A 32 1.98 8.09 4.17
N VAL A 33 1.80 6.78 4.33
CA VAL A 33 1.24 5.92 3.27
C VAL A 33 -0.02 5.25 3.77
N THR A 34 -1.12 5.44 3.07
CA THR A 34 -2.39 4.72 3.29
C THR A 34 -2.64 3.82 2.09
N VAL A 35 -3.00 2.56 2.33
CA VAL A 35 -3.18 1.58 1.26
C VAL A 35 -4.64 1.20 1.12
N ALA A 36 -5.10 1.09 -0.12
CA ALA A 36 -6.39 0.51 -0.46
C ALA A 36 -6.20 -0.63 -1.47
N LEU A 37 -6.69 -1.82 -1.14
CA LEU A 37 -6.59 -3.02 -1.96
C LEU A 37 -7.95 -3.30 -2.61
N THR A 38 -7.95 -3.63 -3.89
CA THR A 38 -9.11 -4.30 -4.49
C THR A 38 -9.10 -5.79 -4.14
N ARG A 39 -10.26 -6.45 -4.21
CA ARG A 39 -10.36 -7.90 -4.02
C ARG A 39 -9.40 -8.70 -4.91
N ALA A 40 -9.17 -8.24 -6.15
CA ALA A 40 -8.25 -8.91 -7.08
C ALA A 40 -6.77 -8.68 -6.70
N ALA A 41 -6.42 -7.53 -6.10
CA ALA A 41 -5.07 -7.28 -5.61
C ALA A 41 -4.67 -8.20 -4.46
N GLU A 42 -5.65 -8.62 -3.65
CA GLU A 42 -5.42 -9.52 -2.52
C GLU A 42 -4.87 -10.90 -2.93
N GLN A 43 -5.01 -11.28 -4.22
CA GLN A 43 -4.41 -12.51 -4.76
C GLN A 43 -2.88 -12.42 -4.88
N PHE A 44 -2.32 -11.20 -4.91
CA PHE A 44 -0.88 -10.95 -5.08
C PHE A 44 -0.25 -10.30 -3.84
N VAL A 45 -1.03 -9.52 -3.08
CA VAL A 45 -0.56 -8.75 -1.92
C VAL A 45 -1.52 -8.95 -0.77
N THR A 46 -1.01 -9.42 0.36
CA THR A 46 -1.85 -9.60 1.54
C THR A 46 -2.08 -8.27 2.28
N PRO A 47 -3.26 -8.05 2.89
CA PRO A 47 -3.50 -6.90 3.76
C PRO A 47 -2.50 -6.79 4.91
N LEU A 48 -2.04 -7.93 5.46
CA LEU A 48 -1.04 -7.95 6.52
C LEU A 48 0.30 -7.37 6.06
N SER A 49 0.81 -7.79 4.89
CA SER A 49 2.06 -7.28 4.34
C SER A 49 1.97 -5.79 4.03
N ALA A 50 0.87 -5.34 3.42
CA ALA A 50 0.64 -3.93 3.11
C ALA A 50 0.53 -3.07 4.39
N GLY A 51 -0.18 -3.57 5.41
CA GLY A 51 -0.33 -2.88 6.70
C GLY A 51 0.97 -2.76 7.47
N ALA A 52 1.75 -3.85 7.52
CA ALA A 52 3.05 -3.86 8.19
C ALA A 52 4.04 -2.86 7.57
N LEU A 53 4.08 -2.75 6.25
CA LEU A 53 4.98 -1.82 5.56
C LEU A 53 4.50 -0.37 5.62
N SER A 54 3.20 -0.13 5.47
CA SER A 54 2.63 1.23 5.51
C SER A 54 2.58 1.81 6.93
N GLY A 55 2.49 0.95 7.95
CA GLY A 55 2.28 1.37 9.33
C GLY A 55 0.91 2.02 9.56
N ALA A 56 -0.06 1.73 8.68
CA ALA A 56 -1.38 2.34 8.68
C ALA A 56 -2.47 1.29 8.37
N LYS A 57 -3.73 1.68 8.56
CA LYS A 57 -4.89 0.85 8.21
C LYS A 57 -4.91 0.61 6.69
N VAL A 58 -5.20 -0.63 6.31
CA VAL A 58 -5.46 -1.02 4.91
C VAL A 58 -6.96 -1.07 4.66
N TYR A 59 -7.42 -0.40 3.62
CA TYR A 59 -8.81 -0.43 3.15
C TYR A 59 -8.99 -1.53 2.11
N ARG A 60 -10.14 -2.21 2.11
CA ARG A 60 -10.38 -3.43 1.30
C ARG A 60 -11.74 -3.45 0.58
N ASP A 61 -12.65 -2.53 0.94
CA ASP A 61 -13.99 -2.45 0.38
C ASP A 61 -14.01 -1.50 -0.83
N LEU A 62 -13.38 -1.95 -1.92
CA LEU A 62 -13.25 -1.23 -3.21
C LEU A 62 -13.84 -2.03 -4.37
#